data_AF-A0A0N4YXM5-F1
#
_entry.id   AF-A0A0N4YXM5-F1
#
_cell.length_a   1.000
_cell.length_b   1.000
_cell.length_c   1.000
_cell.angle_alpha   90.00
_cell.angle_beta   90.00
_cell.angle_gamma   90.00
#
_symmetry.space_group_name_H-M   'P 1'
#
loop_
_entity.id
_entity.type
_entity.pdbx_description
1 polymer ?
#
loop_
_entity_poly.entity_id
_entity_poly.type
_entity_poly.pdbx_seq_one_letter_code
_entity_poly.pdbx_strand_id
1 'polypeptide(L)'
;MTVIHGKGDARTAPGCRRAGVSHSHLRPKTFVETIWKAPDVSSGCVIFRASVIESKYVWFSEAGQLTRRFCVKEGYQKVVPDDDPNAECCACDQAKYELEFIGLWSKETHPKDFPTLEHLTHFTDMLGASHSKNYSLWKIGGISTDGMKEIAEWGNTFKAEAEAKEKAAEVRTLMKVKGLWYPEVQGRTKSNFVVNKYHHLASLATMFGPSPDWCVGISSVNLCLPDCSWVAERTFDLLPFDAGTDSGPTYMSPNSPLEPRVPIKWITTKDDPVSPFYSTETDTIPPLARLIIKRTEVLPMRCQSNDEYQREAFNITNTSEDEEYKDRREQSERFAGKESP
;
A
#
# COMPACT_ATOMS: atom_id res chain seq x y z
N MET A 1 10.00 -19.19 -6.89
CA MET A 1 11.20 -19.40 -6.04
C MET A 1 12.22 -18.39 -6.53
N THR A 2 12.63 -17.45 -5.67
CA THR A 2 13.52 -16.36 -6.11
C THR A 2 14.60 -16.20 -5.06
N VAL A 3 15.85 -16.31 -5.48
CA VAL A 3 17.01 -15.93 -4.66
C VAL A 3 17.18 -14.42 -4.81
N ILE A 4 17.12 -13.69 -3.72
CA ILE A 4 16.93 -12.23 -3.75
C ILE A 4 18.26 -11.47 -3.84
N HIS A 5 19.35 -12.02 -3.29
CA HIS A 5 20.69 -11.45 -3.44
C HIS A 5 21.79 -12.43 -3.00
N GLY A 6 22.93 -12.41 -3.69
CA GLY A 6 24.20 -12.93 -3.19
C GLY A 6 25.15 -11.76 -2.97
N LYS A 7 25.69 -11.59 -1.75
CA LYS A 7 26.73 -10.58 -1.51
C LYS A 7 28.07 -11.13 -1.97
N GLY A 8 28.82 -10.36 -2.77
CA GLY A 8 30.25 -10.50 -3.09
C GLY A 8 30.68 -11.83 -3.72
N ASP A 9 30.61 -12.91 -2.94
CA ASP A 9 31.13 -14.25 -3.21
C ASP A 9 30.15 -15.19 -3.93
N ALA A 10 28.87 -14.82 -3.98
CA ALA A 10 27.81 -15.57 -4.66
C ALA A 10 27.03 -14.70 -5.64
N ARG A 11 26.60 -15.32 -6.74
CA ARG A 11 25.75 -14.72 -7.77
C ARG A 11 24.65 -15.69 -8.20
N THR A 12 23.59 -15.17 -8.81
CA THR A 12 22.62 -16.01 -9.53
C THR A 12 23.34 -16.82 -10.60
N ALA A 13 23.11 -18.13 -10.63
CA ALA A 13 23.78 -19.05 -11.54
C ALA A 13 23.39 -18.72 -13.00
N PRO A 14 24.35 -18.46 -13.90
CA PRO A 14 24.05 -18.10 -15.29
C PRO A 14 23.22 -19.17 -16.02
N GLY A 15 23.48 -20.44 -15.72
CA GLY A 15 22.78 -21.61 -16.30
C GLY A 15 21.49 -22.01 -15.57
N CYS A 16 21.13 -21.36 -14.46
CA CYS A 16 19.91 -21.66 -13.70
C CYS A 16 19.35 -20.39 -13.05
N ARG A 17 18.94 -19.43 -13.88
CA ARG A 17 18.54 -18.09 -13.42
C ARG A 17 17.31 -18.07 -12.49
N ARG A 18 16.46 -19.09 -12.57
CA ARG A 18 15.24 -19.18 -11.77
C ARG A 18 15.49 -19.60 -10.31
N ALA A 19 16.50 -20.41 -10.02
CA ALA A 19 16.66 -21.00 -8.69
C ALA A 19 18.10 -21.35 -8.29
N GLY A 20 19.09 -21.12 -9.18
CA GLY A 20 20.48 -21.49 -8.93
C GLY A 20 21.29 -20.33 -8.37
N VAL A 21 22.16 -20.65 -7.42
CA VAL A 21 23.21 -19.76 -6.91
C VAL A 21 24.55 -20.42 -7.19
N SER A 22 25.52 -19.64 -7.68
CA SER A 22 26.88 -20.10 -7.96
C SER A 22 27.92 -19.12 -7.44
N HIS A 23 29.17 -19.56 -7.32
CA HIS A 23 30.29 -18.67 -6.99
C HIS A 23 30.41 -17.51 -8.01
N SER A 24 30.83 -16.34 -7.53
CA SER A 24 31.18 -15.19 -8.38
C SER A 24 32.61 -15.31 -8.94
N HIS A 25 33.54 -15.89 -8.16
CA HIS A 25 34.94 -16.12 -8.53
C HIS A 25 35.52 -17.37 -7.86
N LEU A 26 36.69 -17.83 -8.33
CA LEU A 26 37.34 -19.07 -7.91
C LEU A 26 38.24 -18.96 -6.66
N ARG A 27 38.31 -17.79 -6.01
CA ARG A 27 39.05 -17.65 -4.74
C ARG A 27 38.49 -18.60 -3.66
N PRO A 28 39.34 -19.23 -2.83
CA PRO A 28 38.90 -20.06 -1.70
C PRO A 28 37.95 -19.30 -0.76
N LYS A 29 36.94 -20.01 -0.23
CA LYS A 29 35.92 -19.45 0.67
C LYS A 29 35.66 -20.42 1.80
N THR A 30 35.45 -19.89 3.00
CA THR A 30 35.05 -20.67 4.18
C THR A 30 33.55 -20.61 4.44
N PHE A 31 32.85 -19.58 3.92
CA PHE A 31 31.40 -19.42 4.05
C PHE A 31 30.80 -18.63 2.88
N VAL A 32 29.51 -18.86 2.61
CA VAL A 32 28.68 -18.11 1.66
C VAL A 32 27.27 -18.02 2.22
N GLU A 33 26.60 -16.87 2.05
CA GLU A 33 25.19 -16.68 2.42
C GLU A 33 24.32 -16.27 1.23
N THR A 34 23.03 -16.60 1.32
CA THR A 34 22.03 -16.16 0.36
C THR A 34 20.65 -16.07 1.00
N ILE A 35 19.78 -15.20 0.47
CA ILE A 35 18.41 -15.03 0.93
C ILE A 35 17.48 -15.78 -0.01
N TRP A 36 16.71 -16.71 0.55
CA TRP A 36 15.60 -17.38 -0.11
C TRP A 36 14.27 -16.97 0.54
N LYS A 37 13.30 -16.57 -0.29
CA LYS A 37 11.91 -16.37 0.15
C LYS A 37 11.10 -17.63 -0.15
N ALA A 38 10.44 -18.16 0.89
CA ALA A 38 9.52 -19.28 0.75
C ALA A 38 8.35 -18.91 -0.18
N PRO A 39 7.84 -19.88 -0.98
CA PRO A 39 6.64 -19.64 -1.77
C PRO A 39 5.42 -19.36 -0.88
N ASP A 40 4.53 -18.46 -1.31
CA ASP A 40 3.34 -18.07 -0.54
C ASP A 40 2.33 -19.22 -0.35
N VAL A 41 2.31 -20.16 -1.31
CA VAL A 41 1.52 -21.39 -1.26
C VAL A 41 2.44 -22.54 -1.66
N SER A 42 2.52 -23.58 -0.84
CA SER A 42 3.28 -24.79 -1.15
C SER A 42 2.48 -26.02 -0.74
N SER A 43 2.25 -26.93 -1.68
CA SER A 43 1.72 -28.27 -1.42
C SER A 43 2.81 -29.29 -1.06
N GLY A 44 4.08 -28.87 -0.98
CA GLY A 44 5.20 -29.78 -0.79
C GLY A 44 6.42 -29.17 -0.08
N CYS A 45 7.49 -29.96 -0.02
CA CYS A 45 8.74 -29.55 0.59
C CYS A 45 9.72 -29.00 -0.45
N VAL A 46 10.46 -27.96 -0.07
CA VAL A 46 11.57 -27.42 -0.84
C VAL A 46 12.85 -28.11 -0.40
N ILE A 47 13.66 -28.55 -1.36
CA ILE A 47 14.94 -29.21 -1.10
C ILE A 47 16.05 -28.29 -1.61
N PHE A 48 16.90 -27.84 -0.71
CA PHE A 48 18.16 -27.18 -1.06
C PHE A 48 19.23 -28.24 -1.26
N ARG A 49 19.92 -28.15 -2.39
CA ARG A 49 21.10 -28.96 -2.71
C ARG A 49 22.26 -28.03 -2.98
N ALA A 50 23.38 -28.28 -2.31
CA ALA A 50 24.63 -27.58 -2.53
C ALA A 50 25.68 -28.54 -3.11
N SER A 51 26.55 -28.00 -3.95
CA SER A 51 27.76 -28.69 -4.41
C SER A 51 28.97 -27.82 -4.09
N VAL A 52 29.98 -28.40 -3.47
CA VAL A 52 31.20 -27.71 -3.03
C VAL A 52 32.39 -28.29 -3.78
N ILE A 53 33.19 -27.42 -4.40
CA ILE A 53 34.42 -27.80 -5.10
C ILE A 53 35.58 -27.32 -4.23
N GLU A 54 36.37 -28.24 -3.69
CA GLU A 54 37.56 -27.94 -2.89
C GLU A 54 38.80 -27.83 -3.78
N SER A 55 38.93 -28.72 -4.76
CA SER A 55 40.01 -28.72 -5.75
C SER A 55 39.54 -29.28 -7.09
N LYS A 56 40.42 -29.32 -8.10
CA LYS A 56 40.12 -29.86 -9.44
C LYS A 56 39.59 -31.30 -9.40
N TYR A 57 40.00 -32.09 -8.41
CA TYR A 57 39.64 -33.51 -8.31
C TYR A 57 38.82 -33.85 -7.07
N VAL A 58 38.61 -32.89 -6.16
CA VAL A 58 37.87 -33.09 -4.91
C VAL A 58 36.66 -32.17 -4.90
N TRP A 59 35.47 -32.77 -4.99
CA TRP A 59 34.19 -32.08 -4.93
C TRP A 59 33.17 -32.94 -4.20
N PHE A 60 32.19 -32.27 -3.59
CA PHE A 60 31.13 -32.87 -2.80
C PHE A 60 29.79 -32.39 -3.34
N SER A 61 28.81 -33.29 -3.41
CA SER A 61 27.43 -32.97 -3.79
C SER A 61 26.48 -33.94 -3.12
N GLU A 62 25.26 -33.47 -2.84
CA GLU A 62 24.11 -34.24 -2.34
C GLU A 62 24.32 -35.01 -1.01
N ALA A 63 25.51 -34.97 -0.41
CA ALA A 63 25.86 -35.72 0.79
C ALA A 63 25.58 -34.96 2.10
N GLY A 64 24.99 -35.66 3.07
CA GLY A 64 24.84 -35.20 4.46
C GLY A 64 24.17 -33.83 4.56
N GLN A 65 24.91 -32.84 5.09
CA GLN A 65 24.40 -31.49 5.32
C GLN A 65 24.31 -30.62 4.05
N LEU A 66 24.82 -31.10 2.90
CA LEU A 66 24.69 -30.40 1.61
C LEU A 66 23.29 -30.52 1.01
N THR A 67 22.44 -31.36 1.59
CA THR A 67 21.02 -31.46 1.23
C THR A 67 20.17 -31.12 2.46
N ARG A 68 19.29 -30.10 2.35
CA ARG A 68 18.35 -29.71 3.41
C ARG A 68 16.94 -29.64 2.86
N ARG A 69 16.01 -30.33 3.51
CA ARG A 69 14.59 -30.36 3.16
C ARG A 69 13.81 -29.48 4.13
N PHE A 70 13.04 -28.54 3.59
CA PHE A 70 12.13 -27.67 4.32
C PHE A 70 10.71 -27.97 3.87
N CYS A 71 9.86 -28.42 4.78
CA CYS A 71 8.47 -28.73 4.51
C CYS A 71 7.57 -27.70 5.17
N VAL A 72 6.39 -27.48 4.60
CA VAL A 72 5.28 -26.87 5.35
C VAL A 72 4.98 -27.80 6.53
N LYS A 73 4.87 -27.24 7.73
CA LYS A 73 4.52 -28.01 8.93
C LYS A 73 3.10 -28.56 8.74
N GLU A 74 2.90 -29.83 9.04
CA GLU A 74 1.57 -30.46 8.93
C GLU A 74 0.56 -29.70 9.81
N GLY A 75 -0.59 -29.36 9.24
CA GLY A 75 -1.61 -28.52 9.89
C GLY A 75 -1.31 -27.01 9.92
N TYR A 76 -0.19 -26.54 9.37
CA TYR A 76 0.06 -25.10 9.24
C TYR A 76 -0.81 -24.50 8.13
N GLN A 77 -1.77 -23.67 8.53
CA GLN A 77 -2.46 -22.75 7.64
C GLN A 77 -1.87 -21.36 7.82
N LYS A 78 -1.53 -20.69 6.72
CA LYS A 78 -1.17 -19.27 6.76
C LYS A 78 -2.43 -18.54 7.24
N VAL A 79 -2.36 -17.95 8.44
CA VAL A 79 -3.43 -17.08 8.93
C VAL A 79 -3.38 -15.82 8.08
N VAL A 80 -4.44 -15.60 7.30
CA VAL A 80 -4.62 -14.43 6.45
C VAL A 80 -5.66 -13.54 7.12
N PRO A 81 -5.56 -12.20 7.03
CA PRO A 81 -6.63 -11.32 7.51
C PRO A 81 -7.96 -11.65 6.83
N ASP A 82 -9.03 -11.57 7.60
CA ASP A 82 -10.39 -11.64 7.09
C ASP A 82 -10.85 -10.22 6.73
N ASP A 83 -11.03 -9.95 5.43
CA ASP A 83 -11.47 -8.65 4.94
C ASP A 83 -13.01 -8.51 4.94
N ASP A 84 -13.76 -9.42 5.58
CA ASP A 84 -15.15 -9.13 5.94
C ASP A 84 -15.21 -7.89 6.84
N PRO A 85 -15.90 -6.81 6.43
CA PRO A 85 -16.04 -5.59 7.24
C PRO A 85 -16.67 -5.83 8.62
N ASN A 86 -17.35 -6.97 8.82
CA ASN A 86 -17.95 -7.35 10.08
C ASN A 86 -17.05 -8.23 10.96
N ALA A 87 -15.90 -8.66 10.47
CA ALA A 87 -14.96 -9.46 11.23
C ALA A 87 -14.54 -8.72 12.51
N GLU A 88 -14.64 -9.41 13.65
CA GLU A 88 -14.22 -8.85 14.93
C GLU A 88 -12.73 -9.06 15.16
N CYS A 89 -12.04 -8.02 15.64
CA CYS A 89 -10.65 -8.14 16.05
C CYS A 89 -10.53 -8.50 17.53
N CYS A 90 -9.70 -9.49 17.84
CA CYS A 90 -9.43 -9.94 19.21
C CYS A 90 -8.02 -9.56 19.74
N ALA A 91 -7.18 -8.91 18.93
CA ALA A 91 -5.87 -8.44 19.37
C ALA A 91 -6.00 -7.31 20.41
N CYS A 92 -5.35 -7.45 21.58
CA CYS A 92 -5.37 -6.43 22.63
C CYS A 92 -4.27 -5.37 22.51
N ASP A 93 -3.14 -5.76 21.91
CA ASP A 93 -1.99 -4.88 21.69
C ASP A 93 -2.27 -3.85 20.59
N GLN A 94 -1.52 -2.76 20.56
CA GLN A 94 -1.50 -1.87 19.40
C GLN A 94 -0.39 -2.30 18.44
N ALA A 95 -0.55 -2.01 17.15
CA ALA A 95 0.50 -2.23 16.17
C ALA A 95 0.77 -0.96 15.37
N LYS A 96 2.05 -0.66 15.19
CA LYS A 96 2.51 0.38 14.28
C LYS A 96 2.83 -0.23 12.93
N TYR A 97 2.44 0.48 11.89
CA TYR A 97 2.68 0.10 10.50
C TYR A 97 3.33 1.26 9.76
N GLU A 98 4.25 0.92 8.86
CA GLU A 98 4.71 1.79 7.79
C GLU A 98 3.95 1.41 6.52
N LEU A 99 3.34 2.39 5.87
CA LEU A 99 2.87 2.25 4.49
C LEU A 99 3.95 2.80 3.54
N GLU A 100 4.17 2.10 2.44
CA GLU A 100 4.98 2.54 1.31
C GLU A 100 4.12 2.48 0.04
N PHE A 101 3.88 3.64 -0.56
CA PHE A 101 3.22 3.77 -1.85
C PHE A 101 4.28 3.89 -2.94
N ILE A 102 4.10 3.13 -4.02
CA ILE A 102 5.02 3.05 -5.16
C ILE A 102 4.21 3.34 -6.42
N GLY A 103 4.53 4.43 -7.13
CA GLY A 103 3.89 4.73 -8.40
C GLY A 103 4.38 3.80 -9.52
N LEU A 104 3.45 3.28 -10.33
CA LEU A 104 3.74 2.39 -11.47
C LEU A 104 3.14 2.92 -12.80
N TRP A 105 2.33 3.98 -12.71
CA TRP A 105 1.72 4.63 -13.86
C TRP A 105 2.77 5.37 -14.69
N SER A 106 2.86 5.00 -15.97
CA SER A 106 3.84 5.50 -16.93
C SER A 106 3.32 5.30 -18.35
N LYS A 107 3.95 5.95 -19.32
CA LYS A 107 3.64 5.80 -20.73
C LYS A 107 3.90 4.38 -21.24
N GLU A 108 4.85 3.67 -20.64
CA GLU A 108 5.17 2.30 -21.00
C GLU A 108 4.13 1.30 -20.48
N THR A 109 3.63 1.52 -19.25
CA THR A 109 2.63 0.64 -18.63
C THR A 109 1.21 0.94 -19.11
N HIS A 110 0.91 2.20 -19.43
CA HIS A 110 -0.41 2.69 -19.85
C HIS A 110 -0.29 3.59 -21.08
N PRO A 111 0.03 3.04 -22.27
CA PRO A 111 0.39 3.83 -23.45
C PRO A 111 -0.79 4.54 -24.12
N LYS A 112 -2.02 4.00 -24.00
CA LYS A 112 -3.20 4.55 -24.66
C LYS A 112 -3.56 5.90 -24.02
N ASP A 113 -3.51 6.94 -24.85
CA ASP A 113 -3.86 8.32 -24.50
C ASP A 113 -3.15 8.87 -23.24
N PHE A 114 -1.97 8.33 -22.90
CA PHE A 114 -1.17 8.83 -21.78
C PHE A 114 -0.98 10.35 -21.90
N PRO A 115 -1.12 11.13 -20.81
CA PRO A 115 -1.12 12.59 -20.88
C PRO A 115 0.06 13.15 -21.66
N THR A 116 -0.24 13.90 -22.72
CA THR A 116 0.80 14.49 -23.60
C THR A 116 1.62 15.55 -22.87
N LEU A 117 1.00 16.24 -21.92
CA LEU A 117 1.64 17.17 -20.99
C LEU A 117 2.16 16.39 -19.78
N GLU A 118 3.28 15.67 -19.95
CA GLU A 118 3.85 14.79 -18.92
C GLU A 118 4.13 15.51 -17.59
N HIS A 119 4.44 16.81 -17.63
CA HIS A 119 4.66 17.63 -16.42
C HIS A 119 3.42 17.80 -15.54
N LEU A 120 2.22 17.46 -16.04
CA LEU A 120 0.98 17.44 -15.26
C LEU A 120 0.73 16.08 -14.61
N THR A 121 1.54 15.06 -14.90
CA THR A 121 1.33 13.72 -14.36
C THR A 121 1.70 13.66 -12.87
N HIS A 122 0.80 13.11 -12.05
CA HIS A 122 1.02 12.99 -10.62
C HIS A 122 0.06 12.00 -9.95
N PHE A 123 0.42 11.57 -8.74
CA PHE A 123 -0.52 11.13 -7.71
C PHE A 123 -0.61 12.26 -6.68
N THR A 124 -1.81 12.73 -6.35
CA THR A 124 -1.99 13.82 -5.39
C THR A 124 -1.56 13.42 -4.00
N ASP A 125 -1.48 14.41 -3.10
CA ASP A 125 -1.40 14.11 -1.67
C ASP A 125 -2.54 13.15 -1.30
N MET A 126 -2.17 12.11 -0.57
CA MET A 126 -3.04 10.97 -0.30
C MET A 126 -3.59 11.12 1.10
N LEU A 127 -4.88 10.82 1.23
CA LEU A 127 -5.52 10.71 2.52
C LEU A 127 -5.81 9.26 2.84
N GLY A 128 -5.36 8.82 4.00
CA GLY A 128 -5.72 7.52 4.56
C GLY A 128 -6.14 7.64 6.00
N ALA A 129 -6.68 6.56 6.53
CA ALA A 129 -7.06 6.47 7.93
C ALA A 129 -6.93 5.04 8.43
N SER A 130 -6.53 4.89 9.69
CA SER A 130 -6.79 3.68 10.46
C SER A 130 -8.08 3.91 11.24
N HIS A 131 -9.05 3.01 11.09
CA HIS A 131 -10.41 3.29 11.51
C HIS A 131 -11.17 2.03 11.93
N SER A 132 -12.32 2.25 12.56
CA SER A 132 -13.28 1.19 12.87
C SER A 132 -14.18 0.90 11.67
N LYS A 133 -15.02 -0.14 11.77
CA LYS A 133 -16.05 -0.45 10.77
C LYS A 133 -17.15 0.63 10.61
N ASN A 134 -17.25 1.58 11.54
CA ASN A 134 -18.27 2.64 11.51
C ASN A 134 -17.83 3.89 10.73
N TYR A 135 -16.60 3.89 10.21
CA TYR A 135 -16.09 4.92 9.32
C TYR A 135 -15.71 4.30 7.96
N SER A 136 -15.94 5.05 6.89
CA SER A 136 -15.59 4.66 5.53
C SER A 136 -15.13 5.89 4.77
N LEU A 137 -13.88 5.90 4.33
CA LEU A 137 -13.36 6.96 3.45
C LEU A 137 -14.01 6.88 2.06
N TRP A 138 -14.06 5.68 1.50
CA TRP A 138 -14.74 5.37 0.23
C TRP A 138 -15.05 3.87 0.18
N LYS A 139 -16.02 3.46 -0.64
CA LYS A 139 -16.32 2.03 -0.87
C LYS A 139 -16.99 1.84 -2.22
N ILE A 140 -16.69 0.73 -2.88
CA ILE A 140 -17.35 0.33 -4.13
C ILE A 140 -18.85 0.18 -3.89
N GLY A 141 -19.66 0.71 -4.81
CA GLY A 141 -21.12 0.76 -4.71
C GLY A 141 -21.66 1.82 -3.74
N GLY A 142 -20.79 2.55 -3.01
CA GLY A 142 -21.17 3.72 -2.21
C GLY A 142 -21.19 5.00 -3.03
N ILE A 143 -21.89 6.03 -2.55
CA ILE A 143 -21.84 7.38 -3.14
C ILE A 143 -20.67 8.13 -2.50
N SER A 144 -19.88 8.83 -3.32
CA SER A 144 -18.78 9.68 -2.85
C SER A 144 -19.29 10.81 -1.96
N THR A 145 -18.64 10.99 -0.80
CA THR A 145 -18.82 12.18 0.04
C THR A 145 -18.25 13.40 -0.66
N ASP A 146 -18.52 14.59 -0.12
CA ASP A 146 -17.91 15.80 -0.68
C ASP A 146 -16.39 15.81 -0.51
N GLY A 147 -15.88 15.28 0.60
CA GLY A 147 -14.45 15.07 0.79
C GLY A 147 -13.85 14.13 -0.24
N MET A 148 -14.49 13.00 -0.52
CA MET A 148 -14.01 12.08 -1.56
C MET A 148 -14.08 12.69 -2.96
N LYS A 149 -15.13 13.48 -3.27
CA LYS A 149 -15.21 14.27 -4.50
C LYS A 149 -14.01 15.22 -4.64
N GLU A 150 -13.67 15.93 -3.56
CA GLU A 150 -12.54 16.87 -3.61
C GLU A 150 -11.18 16.22 -3.81
N ILE A 151 -10.98 15.02 -3.25
CA ILE A 151 -9.81 14.20 -3.51
C ILE A 151 -9.78 13.80 -5.00
N ALA A 152 -10.91 13.32 -5.52
CA ALA A 152 -11.01 12.76 -6.85
C ALA A 152 -10.87 13.78 -7.99
N GLU A 153 -11.46 14.98 -7.84
CA GLU A 153 -11.47 15.98 -8.93
C GLU A 153 -10.30 16.97 -8.84
N TRP A 154 -9.81 17.27 -7.63
CA TRP A 154 -8.81 18.33 -7.43
C TRP A 154 -7.59 17.90 -6.62
N GLY A 155 -7.56 16.68 -6.09
CA GLY A 155 -6.48 16.25 -5.21
C GLY A 155 -6.44 16.92 -3.85
N ASN A 156 -7.53 17.58 -3.44
CA ASN A 156 -7.60 18.31 -2.18
C ASN A 156 -8.14 17.42 -1.06
N THR A 157 -7.37 17.24 0.01
CA THR A 157 -7.75 16.39 1.14
C THR A 157 -8.51 17.13 2.23
N PHE A 158 -8.55 18.48 2.19
CA PHE A 158 -9.01 19.30 3.32
C PHE A 158 -10.41 18.93 3.81
N LYS A 159 -11.37 18.75 2.90
CA LYS A 159 -12.75 18.42 3.28
C LYS A 159 -12.90 16.99 3.79
N ALA A 160 -12.20 16.03 3.19
CA ALA A 160 -12.17 14.64 3.67
C ALA A 160 -11.50 14.51 5.04
N GLU A 161 -10.48 15.34 5.33
CA GLU A 161 -9.90 15.44 6.66
C GLU A 161 -10.92 15.96 7.69
N ALA A 162 -11.69 16.99 7.35
CA ALA A 162 -12.75 17.52 8.21
C ALA A 162 -13.84 16.46 8.47
N GLU A 163 -14.29 15.75 7.44
CA GLU A 163 -15.25 14.63 7.56
C GLU A 163 -14.70 13.51 8.48
N ALA A 164 -13.41 13.19 8.37
CA ALA A 164 -12.77 12.21 9.27
C ALA A 164 -12.72 12.69 10.72
N LYS A 165 -12.48 13.99 10.94
CA LYS A 165 -12.44 14.62 12.27
C LYS A 165 -13.83 14.70 12.92
N GLU A 166 -14.88 14.93 12.14
CA GLU A 166 -16.26 14.80 12.65
C GLU A 166 -16.57 13.38 13.16
N LYS A 167 -15.81 12.38 12.68
CA LYS A 167 -15.85 10.98 13.12
C LYS A 167 -14.60 10.58 13.91
N ALA A 168 -13.98 11.51 14.63
CA ALA A 168 -12.71 11.27 15.35
C ALA A 168 -12.73 10.07 16.31
N ALA A 169 -13.88 9.72 16.89
CA ALA A 169 -14.03 8.53 17.72
C ALA A 169 -13.85 7.20 16.95
N GLU A 170 -14.04 7.22 15.63
CA GLU A 170 -13.95 6.06 14.73
C GLU A 170 -12.66 6.05 13.92
N VAL A 171 -11.77 7.02 14.12
CA VAL A 171 -10.50 7.18 13.39
C VAL A 171 -9.34 7.27 14.37
N ARG A 172 -8.44 6.29 14.33
CA ARG A 172 -7.27 6.24 15.23
C ARG A 172 -6.10 7.07 14.75
N THR A 173 -5.82 7.02 13.46
CA THR A 173 -4.72 7.78 12.83
C THR A 173 -5.19 8.27 11.48
N LEU A 174 -5.10 9.58 11.26
CA LEU A 174 -5.27 10.19 9.94
C LEU A 174 -3.91 10.21 9.24
N MET A 175 -3.82 9.57 8.08
CA MET A 175 -2.59 9.40 7.31
C MET A 175 -2.56 10.45 6.21
N LYS A 176 -1.69 11.46 6.35
CA LYS A 176 -1.36 12.39 5.26
C LYS A 176 -0.09 11.89 4.59
N VAL A 177 -0.19 11.45 3.35
CA VAL A 177 0.94 10.91 2.59
C VAL A 177 1.27 11.87 1.45
N LYS A 178 2.53 12.29 1.36
CA LYS A 178 2.98 13.18 0.30
C LYS A 178 2.78 12.52 -1.07
N GLY A 179 2.17 13.24 -2.01
CA GLY A 179 1.96 12.82 -3.38
C GLY A 179 3.26 12.66 -4.18
N LEU A 180 3.13 12.06 -5.36
CA LEU A 180 4.22 11.83 -6.29
C LEU A 180 3.97 12.66 -7.56
N TRP A 181 4.85 13.62 -7.84
CA TRP A 181 4.69 14.55 -8.96
C TRP A 181 5.78 14.35 -10.00
N TYR A 182 5.49 14.68 -11.26
CA TYR A 182 6.51 14.71 -12.30
C TYR A 182 7.77 15.49 -11.84
N PRO A 183 8.99 14.97 -12.11
CA PRO A 183 9.32 13.76 -12.88
C PRO A 183 9.34 12.45 -12.06
N GLU A 184 8.94 12.47 -10.80
CA GLU A 184 9.04 11.37 -9.84
C GLU A 184 7.70 10.62 -9.62
N VAL A 185 6.84 10.56 -10.64
CA VAL A 185 5.53 9.88 -10.55
C VAL A 185 5.67 8.40 -10.21
N GLN A 186 6.74 7.74 -10.68
CA GLN A 186 7.07 6.34 -10.36
C GLN A 186 7.95 6.21 -9.10
N GLY A 187 8.01 7.28 -8.30
CA GLY A 187 8.74 7.34 -7.05
C GLY A 187 8.08 6.53 -5.94
N ARG A 188 8.57 6.76 -4.71
CA ARG A 188 8.05 6.12 -3.50
C ARG A 188 7.84 7.14 -2.41
N THR A 189 6.76 6.96 -1.67
CA THR A 189 6.42 7.80 -0.51
C THR A 189 5.98 6.91 0.64
N LYS A 190 6.21 7.36 1.86
CA LYS A 190 5.98 6.57 3.07
C LYS A 190 5.23 7.36 4.11
N SER A 191 4.46 6.67 4.94
CA SER A 191 3.84 7.23 6.13
C SER A 191 3.68 6.15 7.20
N ASN A 192 3.43 6.57 8.44
CA ASN A 192 3.27 5.65 9.55
C ASN A 192 1.88 5.81 10.16
N PHE A 193 1.32 4.72 10.65
CA PHE A 193 0.03 4.73 11.33
C PHE A 193 -0.05 3.66 12.41
N VAL A 194 -1.02 3.83 13.30
CA VAL A 194 -1.25 2.93 14.43
C VAL A 194 -2.65 2.32 14.32
N VAL A 195 -2.74 1.01 14.54
CA VAL A 195 -4.01 0.30 14.71
C VAL A 195 -4.14 -0.25 16.11
N ASN A 196 -5.38 -0.46 16.54
CA ASN A 196 -5.73 -1.14 17.78
C ASN A 196 -6.95 -2.03 17.54
N LYS A 197 -7.39 -2.75 18.58
CA LYS A 197 -8.53 -3.67 18.51
C LYS A 197 -9.76 -3.07 17.81
N TYR A 198 -10.12 -1.83 18.18
CA TYR A 198 -11.32 -1.17 17.66
C TYR A 198 -11.09 -0.59 16.26
N HIS A 199 -9.91 -0.02 16.02
CA HIS A 199 -9.52 0.64 14.77
C HIS A 199 -8.51 -0.20 13.98
N HIS A 200 -8.93 -1.39 13.55
CA HIS A 200 -8.07 -2.38 12.92
C HIS A 200 -8.12 -2.36 11.38
N LEU A 201 -8.96 -1.49 10.80
CA LEU A 201 -9.09 -1.34 9.35
C LEU A 201 -8.22 -0.18 8.86
N ALA A 202 -7.76 -0.27 7.61
CA ALA A 202 -7.06 0.83 6.94
C ALA A 202 -7.72 1.16 5.59
N SER A 203 -7.84 2.46 5.31
CA SER A 203 -8.25 2.98 4.00
C SER A 203 -7.27 4.04 3.52
N LEU A 204 -7.15 4.21 2.21
CA LEU A 204 -6.32 5.20 1.53
C LEU A 204 -6.99 5.56 0.20
N ALA A 205 -6.95 6.83 -0.18
CA ALA A 205 -7.30 7.29 -1.52
C ALA A 205 -6.32 8.36 -2.01
N THR A 206 -6.04 8.33 -3.31
CA THR A 206 -5.30 9.38 -4.03
C THR A 206 -5.78 9.42 -5.47
N MET A 207 -5.92 10.62 -6.01
CA MET A 207 -6.21 10.81 -7.43
C MET A 207 -4.91 10.69 -8.22
N PHE A 208 -4.98 10.03 -9.37
CA PHE A 208 -3.91 10.06 -10.37
C PHE A 208 -4.31 11.03 -11.48
N GLY A 209 -3.47 12.03 -11.72
CA GLY A 209 -3.82 13.22 -12.48
C GLY A 209 -2.93 13.45 -13.69
N PRO A 210 -3.42 14.13 -14.73
CA PRO A 210 -4.80 14.61 -14.85
C PRO A 210 -5.80 13.45 -15.05
N SER A 211 -6.95 13.55 -14.43
CA SER A 211 -8.11 12.68 -14.65
C SER A 211 -9.39 13.44 -14.25
N PRO A 212 -10.58 12.99 -14.70
CA PRO A 212 -11.85 13.60 -14.33
C PRO A 212 -12.14 13.46 -12.82
N ASP A 213 -12.22 12.22 -12.35
CA ASP A 213 -12.52 11.88 -10.96
C ASP A 213 -11.95 10.50 -10.58
N TRP A 214 -10.81 10.13 -11.19
CA TRP A 214 -10.26 8.77 -11.06
C TRP A 214 -9.22 8.68 -9.96
N CYS A 215 -9.36 7.63 -9.14
CA CYS A 215 -8.52 7.40 -7.97
C CYS A 215 -7.95 5.99 -7.93
N VAL A 216 -6.92 5.83 -7.11
CA VAL A 216 -6.42 4.52 -6.66
C VAL A 216 -6.39 4.50 -5.14
N GLY A 217 -6.50 3.31 -4.54
CA GLY A 217 -6.49 3.21 -3.09
C GLY A 217 -6.84 1.83 -2.55
N ILE A 218 -6.95 1.77 -1.23
CA ILE A 218 -7.51 0.63 -0.49
C ILE A 218 -8.70 1.10 0.35
N SER A 219 -9.69 0.24 0.53
CA SER A 219 -10.85 0.52 1.38
C SER A 219 -11.02 -0.59 2.41
N SER A 220 -11.07 -0.18 3.67
CA SER A 220 -11.42 -1.02 4.83
C SER A 220 -10.66 -2.35 4.92
N VAL A 221 -9.37 -2.36 4.61
CA VAL A 221 -8.57 -3.61 4.66
C VAL A 221 -8.23 -3.96 6.10
N ASN A 222 -8.43 -5.21 6.48
CA ASN A 222 -8.20 -5.66 7.85
C ASN A 222 -6.72 -5.96 8.10
N LEU A 223 -6.17 -5.46 9.20
CA LEU A 223 -4.81 -5.74 9.65
C LEU A 223 -4.75 -6.68 10.87
N CYS A 224 -5.89 -6.97 11.47
CA CYS A 224 -6.03 -7.94 12.55
C CYS A 224 -6.17 -9.36 11.99
N LEU A 225 -5.51 -10.31 12.64
CA LEU A 225 -5.57 -11.72 12.29
C LEU A 225 -6.54 -12.46 13.22
N PRO A 226 -7.22 -13.52 12.73
CA PRO A 226 -8.09 -14.37 13.55
C PRO A 226 -7.42 -15.00 14.77
N ASP A 227 -6.09 -15.08 14.80
CA ASP A 227 -5.30 -15.60 15.93
C ASP A 227 -4.97 -14.53 17.00
N CYS A 228 -5.71 -13.41 16.99
CA CYS A 228 -5.53 -12.26 17.88
C CYS A 228 -4.14 -11.60 17.77
N SER A 229 -3.53 -11.71 16.60
CA SER A 229 -2.27 -11.03 16.27
C SER A 229 -2.45 -10.04 15.12
N TRP A 230 -1.34 -9.43 14.70
CA TRP A 230 -1.31 -8.40 13.67
C TRP A 230 -0.60 -8.92 12.42
N VAL A 231 -1.13 -8.66 11.23
CA VAL A 231 -0.50 -9.10 9.98
C VAL A 231 0.90 -8.49 9.83
N ALA A 232 1.90 -9.28 9.42
CA ALA A 232 3.26 -8.76 9.33
C ALA A 232 3.45 -7.81 8.13
N GLU A 233 2.85 -8.15 6.99
CA GLU A 233 2.96 -7.40 5.74
C GLU A 233 1.74 -7.69 4.86
N ARG A 234 1.18 -6.66 4.21
CA ARG A 234 0.22 -6.79 3.12
C ARG A 234 0.71 -5.97 1.93
N THR A 235 0.48 -6.50 0.73
CA THR A 235 0.82 -5.82 -0.52
C THR A 235 -0.40 -5.79 -1.42
N PHE A 236 -0.71 -4.60 -1.95
CA PHE A 236 -1.85 -4.36 -2.82
C PHE A 236 -1.36 -3.77 -4.13
N ASP A 237 -1.74 -4.40 -5.23
CA ASP A 237 -1.65 -3.81 -6.56
C ASP A 237 -2.91 -2.95 -6.73
N LEU A 238 -2.73 -1.64 -6.92
CA LEU A 238 -3.81 -0.67 -6.92
C LEU A 238 -4.33 -0.46 -8.34
N LEU A 239 -5.64 -0.69 -8.49
CA LEU A 239 -6.38 -0.52 -9.74
C LEU A 239 -7.19 0.77 -9.71
N PRO A 240 -7.48 1.38 -10.87
CA PRO A 240 -8.27 2.60 -10.94
C PRO A 240 -9.73 2.35 -10.56
N PHE A 241 -10.30 3.30 -9.82
CA PHE A 241 -11.73 3.42 -9.62
C PHE A 241 -12.20 4.83 -9.98
N ASP A 242 -13.46 4.91 -10.38
CA ASP A 242 -14.18 6.12 -10.73
C ASP A 242 -15.02 6.56 -9.53
N ALA A 243 -14.87 7.82 -9.10
CA ALA A 243 -15.54 8.35 -7.91
C ALA A 243 -17.03 8.68 -8.15
N GLY A 244 -17.49 8.69 -9.40
CA GLY A 244 -18.87 8.91 -9.79
C GLY A 244 -19.34 10.36 -9.65
N THR A 245 -18.44 11.32 -9.84
CA THR A 245 -18.69 12.75 -9.68
C THR A 245 -18.42 13.58 -10.94
N ASP A 246 -17.62 13.07 -11.88
CA ASP A 246 -17.40 13.63 -13.21
C ASP A 246 -17.60 12.56 -14.29
N SER A 247 -17.93 12.97 -15.52
CA SER A 247 -18.23 12.07 -16.64
C SER A 247 -17.21 12.15 -17.79
N GLY A 248 -16.08 12.81 -17.56
CA GLY A 248 -14.98 12.87 -18.51
C GLY A 248 -14.48 11.46 -18.90
N PRO A 249 -14.41 11.12 -20.20
CA PRO A 249 -14.00 9.77 -20.60
C PRO A 249 -12.48 9.55 -20.64
N THR A 250 -11.67 10.61 -20.64
CA THR A 250 -10.21 10.56 -20.83
C THR A 250 -9.47 11.36 -19.76
N TYR A 251 -8.15 11.13 -19.61
CA TYR A 251 -7.31 11.84 -18.64
C TYR A 251 -7.44 13.38 -18.69
N MET A 252 -7.55 13.95 -19.89
CA MET A 252 -7.55 15.40 -20.12
C MET A 252 -8.91 15.92 -20.58
N SER A 253 -9.99 15.17 -20.32
CA SER A 253 -11.34 15.62 -20.61
C SER A 253 -11.67 16.90 -19.84
N PRO A 254 -12.43 17.85 -20.43
CA PRO A 254 -12.94 18.98 -19.68
C PRO A 254 -13.91 18.48 -18.60
N ASN A 255 -14.00 19.23 -17.50
CA ASN A 255 -14.91 18.94 -16.40
C ASN A 255 -16.35 18.82 -16.91
N SER A 256 -16.99 17.70 -16.61
CA SER A 256 -18.36 17.34 -16.97
C SER A 256 -19.07 16.77 -15.74
N PRO A 257 -19.52 17.63 -14.81
CA PRO A 257 -20.08 17.22 -13.53
C PRO A 257 -21.23 16.22 -13.66
N LEU A 258 -21.20 15.18 -12.83
CA LEU A 258 -22.24 14.16 -12.79
C LEU A 258 -23.19 14.42 -11.61
N GLU A 259 -24.36 14.98 -11.93
CA GLU A 259 -25.41 15.30 -10.94
C GLU A 259 -26.74 14.65 -11.35
N PRO A 260 -27.30 13.72 -10.55
CA PRO A 260 -26.78 13.24 -9.26
C PRO A 260 -25.52 12.38 -9.42
N ARG A 261 -24.69 12.35 -8.37
CA ARG A 261 -23.53 11.44 -8.27
C ARG A 261 -23.95 9.99 -8.47
N VAL A 262 -23.09 9.19 -9.10
CA VAL A 262 -23.27 7.74 -9.24
C VAL A 262 -22.40 6.98 -8.24
N PRO A 263 -22.70 5.69 -7.99
CA PRO A 263 -21.87 4.88 -7.11
C PRO A 263 -20.44 4.72 -7.61
N ILE A 264 -19.49 4.76 -6.68
CA ILE A 264 -18.07 4.47 -6.91
C ILE A 264 -17.94 3.07 -7.51
N LYS A 265 -17.18 2.93 -8.59
CA LYS A 265 -16.99 1.64 -9.26
C LYS A 265 -15.55 1.46 -9.73
N TRP A 266 -15.14 0.20 -9.88
CA TRP A 266 -13.89 -0.11 -10.57
C TRP A 266 -13.98 0.30 -12.03
N ILE A 267 -12.91 0.92 -12.55
CA ILE A 267 -12.78 1.12 -13.99
C ILE A 267 -12.38 -0.21 -14.61
N THR A 268 -13.05 -0.60 -15.69
CA THR A 268 -12.79 -1.85 -16.41
C THR A 268 -12.34 -1.60 -17.84
N THR A 269 -11.75 -2.62 -18.48
CA THR A 269 -11.32 -2.51 -19.87
C THR A 269 -12.49 -2.47 -20.87
N LYS A 270 -13.75 -2.56 -20.42
CA LYS A 270 -14.94 -2.62 -21.27
C LYS A 270 -15.92 -1.46 -21.06
N ASP A 271 -15.58 -0.48 -20.23
CA ASP A 271 -16.51 0.59 -19.85
C ASP A 271 -16.86 1.51 -21.04
N ASP A 272 -15.85 2.17 -21.63
CA ASP A 272 -16.03 3.12 -22.73
C ASP A 272 -14.90 2.97 -23.76
N PRO A 273 -15.18 2.75 -25.07
CA PRO A 273 -14.17 2.69 -26.12
C PRO A 273 -13.14 3.83 -26.14
N VAL A 274 -13.53 5.04 -25.75
CA VAL A 274 -12.64 6.21 -25.71
C VAL A 274 -11.80 6.29 -24.44
N SER A 275 -12.09 5.47 -23.42
CA SER A 275 -11.30 5.42 -22.19
C SER A 275 -9.86 4.96 -22.47
N PRO A 276 -8.83 5.56 -21.82
CA PRO A 276 -7.45 5.10 -21.91
C PRO A 276 -7.26 3.66 -21.38
N PHE A 277 -8.20 3.16 -20.56
CA PHE A 277 -8.15 1.81 -20.00
C PHE A 277 -8.87 0.77 -20.87
N TYR A 278 -9.60 1.20 -21.90
CA TYR A 278 -10.37 0.28 -22.73
C TYR A 278 -9.48 -0.59 -23.60
N SER A 279 -9.76 -1.89 -23.58
CA SER A 279 -9.07 -2.89 -24.39
C SER A 279 -10.03 -3.98 -24.85
N THR A 280 -9.95 -4.32 -26.14
CA THR A 280 -10.62 -5.51 -26.71
C THR A 280 -9.76 -6.77 -26.56
N GLU A 281 -8.47 -6.63 -26.26
CA GLU A 281 -7.49 -7.73 -26.22
C GLU A 281 -7.31 -8.31 -24.82
N THR A 282 -7.48 -7.51 -23.77
CA THR A 282 -7.31 -7.93 -22.38
C THR A 282 -8.44 -7.43 -21.48
N ASP A 283 -8.71 -8.21 -20.43
CA ASP A 283 -9.67 -7.87 -19.37
C ASP A 283 -8.97 -7.35 -18.10
N THR A 284 -7.64 -7.20 -18.14
CA THR A 284 -6.84 -6.77 -16.99
C THR A 284 -6.19 -5.42 -17.24
N ILE A 285 -6.40 -4.47 -16.34
CA ILE A 285 -5.65 -3.21 -16.28
C ILE A 285 -4.36 -3.46 -15.48
N PRO A 286 -3.16 -3.13 -16.00
CA PRO A 286 -1.95 -3.14 -15.19
C PRO A 286 -2.10 -2.24 -13.96
N PRO A 287 -1.49 -2.58 -12.80
CA PRO A 287 -1.60 -1.71 -11.63
C PRO A 287 -0.98 -0.34 -11.87
N LEU A 288 -1.70 0.70 -11.47
CA LEU A 288 -1.25 2.09 -11.52
C LEU A 288 -0.27 2.41 -10.40
N ALA A 289 -0.41 1.73 -9.27
CA ALA A 289 0.47 1.87 -8.12
C ALA A 289 0.50 0.57 -7.31
N ARG A 290 1.42 0.50 -6.36
CA ARG A 290 1.49 -0.57 -5.37
C ARG A 290 1.58 0.02 -3.98
N LEU A 291 0.81 -0.53 -3.06
CA LEU A 291 0.85 -0.19 -1.64
C LEU A 291 1.40 -1.37 -0.85
N ILE A 292 2.43 -1.13 -0.05
CA ILE A 292 2.99 -2.10 0.89
C ILE A 292 2.72 -1.59 2.29
N ILE A 293 2.01 -2.37 3.11
CA ILE A 293 1.75 -2.08 4.51
C ILE A 293 2.56 -3.07 5.33
N LYS A 294 3.53 -2.59 6.11
CA LYS A 294 4.44 -3.44 6.88
C LYS A 294 4.43 -3.08 8.35
N ARG A 295 4.20 -4.08 9.21
CA ARG A 295 4.23 -3.90 10.65
C ARG A 295 5.65 -3.61 11.12
N THR A 296 5.83 -2.50 11.82
CA THR A 296 7.13 -2.05 12.33
C THR A 296 7.31 -2.41 13.80
N GLU A 297 6.24 -2.30 14.59
CA GLU A 297 6.28 -2.51 16.04
C GLU A 297 4.93 -3.03 16.54
N VAL A 298 4.96 -3.87 17.59
CA VAL A 298 3.77 -4.22 18.39
C VAL A 298 3.99 -3.64 19.78
N LEU A 299 3.06 -2.80 20.23
CA LEU A 299 3.09 -2.15 21.52
C LEU A 299 2.15 -2.90 22.48
N PRO A 300 2.69 -3.50 23.56
CA PRO A 300 1.88 -4.20 24.53
C PRO A 300 0.80 -3.30 25.13
N MET A 301 -0.46 -3.74 25.06
CA MET A 301 -1.57 -2.99 25.64
C MET A 301 -2.62 -3.96 26.20
N ARG A 302 -3.32 -3.53 27.24
CA ARG A 302 -4.47 -4.28 27.75
C ARG A 302 -5.68 -4.01 26.87
N CYS A 303 -6.50 -5.03 26.66
CA CYS A 303 -7.80 -4.83 26.03
C CYS A 303 -8.62 -3.82 26.84
N GLN A 304 -9.15 -2.83 26.13
CA GLN A 304 -10.05 -1.81 26.66
C GLN A 304 -11.46 -2.03 26.12
N SER A 305 -12.42 -1.34 26.71
CA SER A 305 -13.76 -1.21 26.15
C SER A 305 -13.75 -0.38 24.87
N ASN A 306 -14.75 -0.56 24.00
CA ASN A 306 -14.86 0.24 22.77
C ASN A 306 -14.97 1.74 23.09
N ASP A 307 -15.73 2.11 24.13
CA ASP A 307 -15.89 3.49 24.58
C ASP A 307 -14.55 4.14 24.97
N GLU A 308 -13.64 3.38 25.59
CA GLU A 308 -12.30 3.86 25.93
C GLU A 308 -11.44 4.08 24.68
N TYR A 309 -11.47 3.15 23.71
CA TYR A 309 -10.76 3.33 22.44
C TYR A 309 -11.28 4.54 21.66
N GLN A 310 -12.59 4.74 21.62
CA GLN A 310 -13.24 5.88 20.96
C GLN A 310 -12.85 7.19 21.63
N ARG A 311 -12.84 7.24 22.97
CA ARG A 311 -12.43 8.41 23.74
C ARG A 311 -10.95 8.76 23.52
N GLU A 312 -10.08 7.75 23.49
CA GLU A 312 -8.64 7.95 23.18
C GLU A 312 -8.48 8.54 21.77
N ALA A 313 -9.14 7.95 20.77
CA ALA A 313 -9.08 8.40 19.38
C ALA A 313 -9.58 9.85 19.20
N PHE A 314 -10.69 10.20 19.85
CA PHE A 314 -11.23 11.56 19.87
C PHE A 314 -10.22 12.58 20.44
N ASN A 315 -9.62 12.25 21.58
CA ASN A 315 -8.64 13.13 22.23
C ASN A 315 -7.39 13.34 21.37
N ILE A 316 -6.87 12.27 20.76
CA ILE A 316 -5.67 12.34 19.90
C ILE A 316 -5.94 13.20 18.68
N THR A 317 -7.06 12.97 18.01
CA THR A 317 -7.41 13.68 16.78
C THR A 317 -7.55 15.19 17.04
N ASN A 318 -8.27 15.59 18.09
CA ASN A 318 -8.44 17.02 18.42
C ASN A 318 -7.15 17.67 18.94
N THR A 319 -6.33 16.94 19.72
CA THR A 319 -5.05 17.49 20.21
C THR A 319 -4.09 17.74 19.05
N SER A 320 -4.08 16.87 18.05
CA SER A 320 -3.26 17.07 16.84
C SER A 320 -3.66 18.32 16.05
N GLU A 321 -4.94 18.74 16.12
CA GLU A 321 -5.38 19.99 15.51
C GLU A 321 -4.84 21.22 16.23
N ASP A 322 -4.87 21.22 17.56
CA ASP A 322 -4.37 22.34 18.36
C ASP A 322 -2.88 22.60 18.09
N GLU A 323 -2.10 21.54 17.85
CA GLU A 323 -0.70 21.67 17.45
C GLU A 323 -0.55 22.14 15.99
N GLU A 324 -1.33 21.61 15.05
CA GLU A 324 -1.28 22.04 13.64
C GLU A 324 -1.71 23.52 13.47
N TYR A 325 -2.68 23.99 14.26
CA TYR A 325 -3.11 25.39 14.29
C TYR A 325 -2.05 26.31 14.93
N LYS A 326 -1.34 25.85 15.97
CA LYS A 326 -0.23 26.59 16.56
C LYS A 326 0.91 26.75 15.56
N ASP A 327 1.31 25.68 14.89
CA ASP A 327 2.37 25.71 13.87
C ASP A 327 2.03 26.67 12.73
N ARG A 328 0.78 26.67 12.23
CA ARG A 328 0.34 27.62 11.21
C ARG A 328 0.35 29.07 11.70
N ARG A 329 -0.06 29.33 12.95
CA ARG A 329 0.00 30.69 13.53
C ARG A 329 1.45 31.16 13.66
N GLU A 330 2.33 30.34 14.22
CA GLU A 330 3.75 30.66 14.35
C GLU A 330 4.43 30.86 12.99
N GLN A 331 4.06 30.07 11.98
CA GLN A 331 4.55 30.25 10.62
C GLN A 331 4.05 31.58 10.04
N SER A 332 2.77 31.92 10.19
CA SER A 332 2.21 33.19 9.72
C SER A 332 2.84 34.41 10.42
N GLU A 333 3.14 34.31 11.71
CA GLU A 333 3.82 35.36 12.48
C GLU A 333 5.29 35.54 12.05
N ARG A 334 6.00 34.44 11.71
CA ARG A 334 7.35 34.51 11.13
C ARG A 334 7.38 35.12 9.73
N PHE A 335 6.33 34.94 8.94
CA PHE A 335 6.19 35.59 7.64
C PHE A 335 5.83 37.08 7.81
N ALA A 336 4.92 37.42 8.71
CA ALA A 336 4.56 38.81 9.02
C ALA A 336 5.71 39.61 9.65
N GLY A 337 6.56 38.96 10.46
CA GLY A 337 7.74 39.58 11.07
C GLY A 337 8.93 39.83 10.13
N LYS A 338 8.88 39.34 8.88
CA LYS A 338 9.91 39.58 7.86
C LYS A 338 9.59 40.75 6.91
N GLU A 339 8.43 41.40 7.07
CA GLU A 339 8.00 42.58 6.28
C GLU A 339 8.08 43.91 7.05
N SER A 340 8.94 44.01 8.07
CA SER A 340 9.25 45.30 8.70
C SER A 340 10.69 45.71 8.37
N PRO A 341 10.91 46.90 7.73
CA PRO A 341 12.19 47.31 7.17
C PRO A 341 13.29 47.61 8.20
#